data_AF-A0AA51L663-F1
#
_entry.id   AF-A0AA51L663-F1
#
_cell.length_a   1.000
_cell.length_b   1.000
_cell.length_c   1.000
_cell.angle_alpha   90.00
_cell.angle_beta   90.00
_cell.angle_gamma   90.00
#
_symmetry.space_group_name_H-M   'P 1'
#
loop_
_entity.id
_entity.type
_entity.pdbx_description
1 polymer ?
#
loop_
_entity_poly.entity_id
_entity_poly.type
_entity_poly.pdbx_seq_one_letter_code
_entity_poly.pdbx_strand_id
1 'polypeptide(L)'
;MIFMLHDFEEIIAVEKWATRTERKIISNNKWLNKKIWQFWNVNSYSFAKRDVFIFLTMSIITFIKIQNLESSWSSILYLSFLIFVLIHNVAHVLQTLLLKTYTPGLVTAILLVTPYTIYLLNRVTS
;
A
#
# COMPACT_ATOMS: atom_id res chain seq x y z
N MET A 1 -4.71 -2.54 -11.49
CA MET A 1 -4.99 -3.99 -11.32
C MET A 1 -4.01 -4.63 -10.34
N ILE A 2 -2.69 -4.60 -10.57
CA ILE A 2 -1.71 -5.19 -9.64
C ILE A 2 -1.81 -4.61 -8.22
N PHE A 3 -1.90 -3.28 -8.10
CA PHE A 3 -2.09 -2.60 -6.81
C PHE A 3 -3.38 -3.05 -6.09
N MET A 4 -4.48 -3.23 -6.84
CA MET A 4 -5.75 -3.69 -6.29
C MET A 4 -5.70 -5.15 -5.79
N LEU A 5 -4.93 -6.03 -6.44
CA LEU A 5 -4.74 -7.40 -5.94
C LEU A 5 -4.00 -7.42 -4.60
N HIS A 6 -3.06 -6.49 -4.43
CA HIS A 6 -2.36 -6.26 -3.17
C HIS A 6 -3.33 -5.74 -2.09
N ASP A 7 -4.11 -4.69 -2.38
CA ASP A 7 -5.11 -4.16 -1.44
C ASP A 7 -6.15 -5.23 -1.03
N PHE A 8 -6.58 -6.08 -1.97
CA PHE A 8 -7.48 -7.20 -1.65
C PHE A 8 -6.86 -8.22 -0.69
N GLU A 9 -5.58 -8.54 -0.84
CA GLU A 9 -4.89 -9.38 0.15
C GLU A 9 -4.88 -8.71 1.53
N GLU A 10 -4.63 -7.41 1.60
CA GLU A 10 -4.66 -6.65 2.85
C GLU A 10 -6.05 -6.68 3.50
N ILE A 11 -7.11 -6.39 2.74
CA ILE A 11 -8.51 -6.41 3.23
C ILE A 11 -8.86 -7.79 3.79
N ILE A 12 -8.46 -8.87 3.12
CA ILE A 12 -8.78 -10.23 3.57
C ILE A 12 -7.97 -10.60 4.83
N ALA A 13 -6.73 -10.13 4.94
CA ALA A 13 -5.82 -10.53 6.00
C ALA A 13 -5.86 -9.62 7.25
N VAL A 14 -6.35 -8.38 7.15
CA VAL A 14 -6.22 -7.35 8.19
C VAL A 14 -6.78 -7.76 9.55
N GLU A 15 -8.02 -8.27 9.61
CA GLU A 15 -8.66 -8.63 10.89
C GLU A 15 -7.91 -9.77 11.58
N LYS A 16 -7.65 -10.85 10.85
CA LYS A 16 -6.93 -12.01 11.38
C LYS A 16 -5.53 -11.63 11.83
N TRP A 17 -4.87 -10.74 11.09
CA TRP A 17 -3.56 -10.23 11.45
C TRP A 17 -3.60 -9.38 12.72
N ALA A 18 -4.58 -8.47 12.85
CA ALA A 18 -4.72 -7.58 13.99
C ALA A 18 -4.88 -8.36 15.30
N THR A 19 -5.79 -9.35 15.32
CA THR A 19 -6.01 -10.22 16.48
C THR A 19 -4.80 -11.08 16.82
N ARG A 20 -4.10 -11.63 15.81
CA ARG A 20 -2.89 -12.43 16.04
C ARG A 20 -1.75 -11.59 16.62
N THR A 21 -1.63 -10.35 16.16
CA THR A 21 -0.49 -9.47 16.47
C THR A 21 -0.68 -8.71 17.78
N GLU A 22 -1.93 -8.49 18.21
CA GLU A 22 -2.27 -7.81 19.47
C GLU A 22 -1.47 -8.34 20.67
N ARG A 23 -1.45 -9.67 20.86
CA ARG A 23 -0.71 -10.31 21.97
C ARG A 23 0.78 -9.98 21.98
N LYS A 24 1.42 -9.91 20.81
CA LYS A 24 2.85 -9.57 20.68
C LYS A 24 3.13 -8.10 21.00
N ILE A 25 2.16 -7.22 20.77
CA ILE A 25 2.33 -5.78 20.95
C ILE A 25 2.01 -5.36 22.38
N ILE A 26 1.05 -6.02 23.02
CA ILE A 26 0.84 -5.87 24.47
C ILE A 26 2.12 -6.22 25.25
N SER A 27 2.84 -7.28 24.83
CA SER A 27 4.12 -7.65 25.47
C SER A 27 5.29 -6.72 25.15
N ASN A 28 5.18 -5.86 24.13
CA ASN A 28 6.27 -5.02 23.63
C ASN A 28 5.82 -3.55 23.63
N ASN A 29 6.02 -2.86 24.76
CA ASN A 29 5.51 -1.52 25.06
C ASN A 29 6.23 -0.38 24.29
N LYS A 30 6.69 -0.62 23.06
CA LYS A 30 7.24 0.44 22.20
C LYS A 30 6.10 1.25 21.60
N TRP A 31 6.13 2.56 21.80
CA TRP A 31 5.12 3.50 21.29
C TRP A 31 4.87 3.34 19.78
N LEU A 32 5.94 3.18 18.99
CA LEU A 32 5.84 3.01 17.53
C LEU A 32 5.09 1.73 17.14
N ASN A 33 5.34 0.62 17.86
CA ASN A 33 4.67 -0.66 17.58
C ASN A 33 3.16 -0.55 17.87
N LYS A 34 2.79 0.15 18.95
CA LYS A 34 1.39 0.41 19.28
C LYS A 34 0.71 1.27 18.20
N LYS A 35 1.39 2.28 17.67
CA LYS A 35 0.86 3.13 16.58
C LYS A 35 0.63 2.33 15.30
N ILE A 36 1.59 1.50 14.90
CA ILE A 36 1.44 0.63 13.72
C ILE A 36 0.25 -0.31 13.95
N TRP A 37 0.16 -0.97 15.10
CA TRP A 37 -0.98 -1.85 15.37
C TRP A 37 -2.32 -1.14 15.37
N GLN A 38 -2.42 0.06 15.96
CA GLN A 38 -3.66 0.83 15.94
C GLN A 38 -4.11 1.18 14.52
N PHE A 39 -3.18 1.42 13.59
CA PHE A 39 -3.50 1.64 12.19
C PHE A 39 -4.16 0.41 11.54
N TRP A 40 -3.61 -0.76 11.82
CA TRP A 40 -4.05 -2.06 11.30
C TRP A 40 -5.22 -2.68 12.08
N ASN A 41 -5.48 -2.25 13.32
CA ASN A 41 -6.55 -2.78 14.17
C ASN A 41 -7.91 -2.15 13.79
N VAL A 42 -8.33 -2.44 12.57
CA VAL A 42 -9.60 -2.03 11.99
C VAL A 42 -10.27 -3.25 11.35
N ASN A 43 -11.59 -3.21 11.22
CA ASN A 43 -12.29 -4.26 10.47
C ASN A 43 -12.08 -4.11 8.96
N SER A 44 -12.26 -5.21 8.25
CA SER A 44 -12.06 -5.34 6.80
C SER A 44 -12.95 -4.36 6.04
N TYR A 45 -14.16 -4.09 6.54
CA TYR A 45 -15.07 -3.10 5.95
C TYR A 45 -14.51 -1.68 5.99
N SER A 46 -13.98 -1.25 7.14
CA SER A 46 -13.40 0.09 7.31
C SER A 46 -12.08 0.22 6.54
N PHE A 47 -11.32 -0.87 6.46
CA PHE A 47 -10.11 -0.94 5.62
C PHE A 47 -10.49 -0.81 4.14
N ALA A 48 -11.42 -1.62 3.65
CA ALA A 48 -11.89 -1.60 2.27
C ALA A 48 -12.44 -0.23 1.84
N LYS A 49 -13.09 0.53 2.74
CA LYS A 49 -13.51 1.91 2.43
C LYS A 49 -12.34 2.83 2.07
N ARG A 50 -11.20 2.69 2.78
CA ARG A 50 -9.99 3.47 2.51
C ARG A 50 -9.41 3.07 1.16
N ASP A 51 -9.36 1.78 0.88
CA ASP A 51 -8.78 1.25 -0.36
C ASP A 51 -9.62 1.60 -1.58
N VAL A 52 -10.96 1.62 -1.45
CA VAL A 52 -11.85 2.11 -2.52
C VAL A 52 -11.51 3.56 -2.89
N PHE A 53 -11.22 4.41 -1.90
CA PHE A 53 -10.84 5.80 -2.17
C PHE A 53 -9.47 5.89 -2.88
N ILE A 54 -8.48 5.10 -2.45
CA ILE A 54 -7.17 5.03 -3.08
C ILE A 54 -7.30 4.53 -4.52
N PHE A 55 -8.08 3.47 -4.73
CA PHE A 55 -8.35 2.89 -6.05
C PHE A 55 -9.05 3.89 -6.99
N LEU A 56 -10.06 4.61 -6.50
CA LEU A 56 -10.73 5.63 -7.30
C LEU A 56 -9.77 6.76 -7.69
N THR A 57 -8.98 7.23 -6.73
CA THR A 57 -7.95 8.27 -6.97
C THR A 57 -6.93 7.81 -8.01
N MET A 58 -6.41 6.59 -7.86
CA MET A 58 -5.49 5.96 -8.82
C MET A 58 -6.11 5.89 -10.22
N SER A 59 -7.38 5.46 -10.30
CA SER A 59 -8.10 5.30 -11.56
C SER A 59 -8.27 6.63 -12.27
N ILE A 60 -8.62 7.69 -11.54
CA ILE A 60 -8.74 9.06 -12.07
C ILE A 60 -7.39 9.58 -12.56
N ILE A 61 -6.32 9.44 -11.77
CA ILE A 61 -4.97 9.89 -12.17
C ILE A 61 -4.50 9.15 -13.43
N THR A 62 -4.70 7.83 -13.47
CA THR A 62 -4.36 7.00 -14.63
C THR A 62 -5.16 7.42 -15.86
N PHE A 63 -6.46 7.67 -15.71
CA PHE A 63 -7.33 8.15 -16.78
C PHE A 63 -6.85 9.50 -17.31
N ILE A 64 -6.57 10.47 -16.44
CA ILE A 64 -6.04 11.79 -16.82
C ILE A 64 -4.74 11.66 -17.60
N LYS A 65 -3.82 10.78 -17.15
CA LYS A 65 -2.55 10.54 -17.84
C LYS A 65 -2.76 9.98 -19.25
N ILE A 66 -3.71 9.05 -19.42
CA ILE A 66 -4.03 8.47 -20.73
C ILE A 66 -4.68 9.50 -21.66
N GLN A 67 -5.55 10.38 -21.16
CA GLN A 67 -6.17 11.42 -21.99
C GLN A 67 -5.19 12.53 -22.39
N ASN A 68 -4.12 12.71 -21.64
CA ASN A 68 -3.16 13.82 -21.82
C ASN A 68 -1.72 13.30 -21.97
N LEU A 69 -1.49 12.31 -22.84
CA LEU A 69 -0.21 11.61 -22.94
C LEU A 69 1.01 12.55 -23.02
N GLU A 70 0.92 13.60 -23.85
CA GLU A 70 1.99 14.58 -24.11
C GLU A 70 2.12 15.67 -23.02
N SER A 71 1.18 15.74 -22.07
CA SER A 71 1.19 16.79 -21.05
C SER A 71 2.16 16.47 -19.92
N SER A 72 3.20 17.30 -19.76
CA SER A 72 4.19 17.19 -18.69
C SER A 72 3.57 17.21 -17.29
N TRP A 73 2.52 18.01 -17.06
CA TRP A 73 1.85 18.05 -15.76
C TRP A 73 1.15 16.73 -15.43
N SER A 74 0.51 16.09 -16.42
CA SER A 74 -0.11 14.78 -16.22
C SER A 74 0.92 13.69 -15.91
N SER A 75 2.12 13.76 -16.53
CA SER A 75 3.25 12.89 -16.22
C SER A 75 3.72 13.08 -14.78
N ILE A 76 3.89 14.32 -14.33
CA ILE A 76 4.30 14.63 -12.96
C ILE A 76 3.28 14.09 -11.94
N LEU A 77 1.99 14.27 -12.21
CA LEU A 77 0.92 13.75 -11.35
C LEU A 77 0.97 12.21 -11.26
N TYR A 78 1.14 11.54 -12.40
CA TYR A 78 1.26 10.08 -12.42
C TYR A 78 2.54 9.59 -11.73
N LEU A 79 3.68 10.24 -11.95
CA LEU A 79 4.94 9.94 -11.27
C LEU A 79 4.83 10.11 -9.75
N SER A 80 4.18 11.19 -9.30
CA SER A 80 3.91 11.43 -7.88
C SER A 80 3.12 10.28 -7.26
N PHE A 81 2.13 9.77 -7.99
CA PHE A 81 1.35 8.61 -7.56
C PHE A 81 2.20 7.33 -7.51
N LEU A 82 3.05 7.07 -8.51
CA LEU A 82 3.96 5.91 -8.49
C LEU A 82 4.95 5.98 -7.31
N ILE A 83 5.46 7.17 -6.98
CA ILE A 83 6.31 7.37 -5.80
C ILE A 83 5.53 7.09 -4.51
N PHE A 84 4.28 7.54 -4.41
CA PHE A 84 3.40 7.22 -3.29
C PHE A 84 3.24 5.69 -3.12
N VAL A 85 3.02 4.95 -4.21
CA VAL A 85 2.93 3.48 -4.19
C VAL A 85 4.24 2.85 -3.69
N LEU A 86 5.41 3.35 -4.12
CA LEU A 86 6.69 2.86 -3.61
C LEU A 86 6.86 3.11 -2.10
N ILE A 87 6.46 4.29 -1.62
CA ILE A 87 6.50 4.63 -0.18
C ILE A 87 5.59 3.70 0.62
N HIS A 88 4.38 3.42 0.12
CA HIS A 88 3.46 2.44 0.71
C HIS A 88 4.10 1.05 0.82
N ASN A 89 4.75 0.56 -0.25
CA ASN A 89 5.46 -0.71 -0.23
C ASN A 89 6.60 -0.73 0.79
N VAL A 90 7.37 0.35 0.90
CA VAL A 90 8.44 0.47 1.90
C VAL A 90 7.85 0.46 3.32
N ALA A 91 6.69 1.06 3.53
CA ALA A 91 6.01 1.03 4.82
C ALA A 91 5.72 -0.42 5.28
N HIS A 92 5.30 -1.31 4.39
CA HIS A 92 5.11 -2.74 4.72
C HIS A 92 6.39 -3.42 5.20
N VAL A 93 7.50 -3.17 4.50
CA VAL A 93 8.80 -3.72 4.88
C VAL A 93 9.20 -3.20 6.26
N LEU A 94 9.10 -1.89 6.48
CA LEU A 94 9.43 -1.28 7.76
C LEU A 94 8.55 -1.79 8.89
N GLN A 95 7.24 -1.85 8.69
CA GLN A 95 6.30 -2.35 9.69
C GLN A 95 6.57 -3.82 10.03
N THR A 96 6.89 -4.66 9.04
CA THR A 96 7.28 -6.05 9.26
C THR A 96 8.55 -6.16 10.09
N LEU A 97 9.58 -5.36 9.79
CA LEU A 97 10.84 -5.36 10.51
C LEU A 97 10.68 -4.86 11.96
N LEU A 98 9.91 -3.79 12.16
CA LEU A 98 9.68 -3.18 13.47
C LEU A 98 8.83 -4.07 14.39
N LEU A 99 7.79 -4.70 13.84
CA LEU A 99 6.91 -5.61 14.58
C LEU A 99 7.45 -7.03 14.68
N LYS A 100 8.50 -7.37 13.91
CA LYS A 100 9.05 -8.74 13.78
C LYS A 100 7.94 -9.76 13.48
N THR A 101 7.00 -9.36 12.63
CA THR A 101 5.86 -10.16 12.23
C THR A 101 5.52 -9.80 10.80
N TYR A 102 5.13 -10.79 9.99
CA TYR A 102 4.63 -10.55 8.64
C TYR A 102 3.49 -9.53 8.68
N THR A 103 3.52 -8.45 7.90
CA THR A 103 2.37 -7.55 7.68
C THR A 103 1.56 -7.97 6.47
N PRO A 104 0.23 -7.82 6.49
CA PRO A 104 -0.59 -7.99 5.29
C PRO A 104 -0.04 -7.12 4.16
N GLY A 105 -0.07 -7.61 2.92
CA GLY A 105 0.44 -6.85 1.79
C GLY A 105 1.93 -7.04 1.52
N LEU A 106 2.75 -7.56 2.45
CA LEU A 106 4.20 -7.58 2.27
C LEU A 106 4.65 -8.43 1.06
N VAL A 107 4.13 -9.66 0.92
CA VAL A 107 4.55 -10.55 -0.18
C VAL A 107 4.12 -9.96 -1.53
N THR A 108 2.86 -9.53 -1.62
CA THR A 108 2.29 -8.95 -2.84
C THR A 108 2.97 -7.61 -3.18
N ALA A 109 3.34 -6.80 -2.19
CA ALA A 109 4.10 -5.56 -2.38
C ALA A 109 5.48 -5.82 -2.99
N ILE A 110 6.24 -6.79 -2.45
CA ILE A 110 7.60 -7.08 -2.90
C ILE A 110 7.61 -7.79 -4.26
N LEU A 111 6.74 -8.78 -4.46
CA LEU A 111 6.79 -9.65 -5.64
C LEU A 111 5.96 -9.13 -6.82
N LEU A 112 4.90 -8.36 -6.56
CA LEU A 112 3.98 -7.90 -7.62
C LEU A 112 4.04 -6.39 -7.80
N VAL A 113 3.77 -5.62 -6.74
CA VAL A 113 3.61 -4.17 -6.85
C VAL A 113 4.94 -3.49 -7.16
N THR A 114 6.03 -3.86 -6.48
CA THR A 114 7.34 -3.22 -6.67
C THR A 114 7.90 -3.44 -8.08
N PRO A 115 7.98 -4.67 -8.63
CA PRO A 115 8.49 -4.88 -9.98
C PRO A 115 7.64 -4.16 -11.03
N TYR A 116 6.32 -4.19 -10.87
CA TYR A 116 5.40 -3.52 -11.79
C TYR A 116 5.55 -1.99 -11.74
N THR A 117 5.71 -1.42 -10.54
CA THR A 117 5.89 0.02 -10.36
C THR A 117 7.23 0.50 -10.94
N ILE A 118 8.30 -0.27 -10.75
CA ILE A 118 9.61 0.01 -11.38
C ILE A 118 9.50 -0.02 -12.91
N TYR A 119 8.81 -1.02 -13.46
CA TYR A 119 8.56 -1.10 -14.90
C TYR A 119 7.81 0.15 -15.42
N LEU A 120 6.74 0.57 -14.72
CA LEU A 120 5.99 1.77 -15.09
C LEU A 120 6.80 3.05 -14.97
N LEU A 121 7.62 3.19 -13.92
CA LEU A 121 8.52 4.33 -13.76
C LEU A 121 9.45 4.45 -14.95
N ASN A 122 10.14 3.36 -15.29
CA ASN A 122 11.03 3.32 -16.45
C ASN A 122 10.31 3.75 -17.73
N ARG A 123 9.06 3.30 -17.92
CA ARG A 123 8.28 3.60 -19.13
C ARG A 123 7.81 5.04 -19.23
N VAL A 124 7.59 5.71 -18.10
CA VAL A 124 7.13 7.10 -18.05
C VAL A 124 8.29 8.09 -18.14
N THR A 125 9.49 7.67 -17.71
CA THR A 125 10.71 8.49 -17.77
C THR A 125 11.57 8.26 -19.01
N SER A 126 11.33 7.18 -19.78
CA SER A 126 11.98 6.90 -21.07
C SER A 126 11.29 7.62 -22.22
#